data_AF-A0A7S4I401-F1
#
_entry.id   AF-A0A7S4I401-F1
#
_cell.length_a   1.000
_cell.length_b   1.000
_cell.length_c   1.000
_cell.angle_alpha   90.00
_cell.angle_beta   90.00
_cell.angle_gamma   90.00
#
_symmetry.space_group_name_H-M   'P 1'
#
loop_
_entity.id
_entity.type
_entity.pdbx_description
1 polymer ?
#
loop_
_entity_poly.entity_id
_entity_poly.type
_entity_poly.pdbx_seq_one_letter_code
_entity_poly.pdbx_strand_id
1 'polypeptide(L)'
;EFNNANRWKKRGLAKIPIRYEVSVSARSSLVNVYADGSITVHHGTSDIGQGANVKVIQAVSQRLGTLFNPNCPVDIGSIRCGELDSSVLPNCTFTGGSTSSESSCEAAQDACDTLIDRLKPILLGMAQEKQEKGEDVSSITWNSLCAEAASKSVNLAAVGYCDGKRTYQNFGGCLSVVELDILTGEIEMLESHLLYDCGKSLNPAIDIGQAEGAFVMGVGFLLRE
;
A
#
# COMPACT_ATOMS: atom_id res chain seq x y z
N GLU A 1 -27.67 21.08 -27.99
CA GLU A 1 -27.33 21.52 -29.37
C GLU A 1 -26.98 20.34 -30.29
N PHE A 2 -25.96 19.54 -29.99
CA PHE A 2 -25.53 18.40 -30.85
C PHE A 2 -26.69 17.46 -31.26
N ASN A 3 -27.53 17.04 -30.31
CA ASN A 3 -28.63 16.11 -30.59
C ASN A 3 -29.72 16.68 -31.51
N ASN A 4 -29.87 18.00 -31.56
CA ASN A 4 -30.82 18.64 -32.47
C ASN A 4 -30.22 18.79 -33.88
N ALA A 5 -28.91 19.03 -33.97
CA ALA A 5 -28.19 19.18 -35.23
C ALA A 5 -27.93 17.84 -35.96
N ASN A 6 -27.88 16.72 -35.22
CA ASN A 6 -27.52 15.42 -35.78
C ASN A 6 -28.69 14.42 -35.66
N ARG A 7 -29.20 13.94 -36.80
CA ARG A 7 -30.32 12.97 -36.83
C ARG A 7 -29.90 11.58 -36.40
N TRP A 8 -28.75 11.11 -36.88
CA TRP A 8 -28.29 9.71 -36.76
C TRP A 8 -27.18 9.50 -35.73
N LYS A 9 -26.59 10.57 -35.21
CA LYS A 9 -25.64 10.53 -34.09
C LYS A 9 -26.21 11.28 -32.91
N LYS A 10 -26.15 10.69 -31.72
CA LYS A 10 -26.63 11.32 -30.48
C LYS A 10 -25.58 11.24 -29.41
N ARG A 11 -25.47 12.30 -28.60
CA ARG A 11 -24.64 12.33 -27.41
C ARG A 11 -25.47 12.18 -26.15
N GLY A 12 -24.94 11.41 -25.21
CA GLY A 12 -25.45 11.24 -23.86
C GLY A 12 -24.40 11.67 -22.84
N LEU A 13 -24.87 12.18 -21.72
CA LEU A 13 -24.04 12.48 -20.55
C LEU A 13 -24.72 11.86 -19.34
N ALA A 14 -23.94 11.13 -18.53
CA ALA A 14 -24.41 10.58 -17.27
C ALA A 14 -23.42 10.93 -16.15
N LYS A 15 -23.96 11.23 -14.96
CA LYS A 15 -23.17 11.44 -13.74
C LYS A 15 -23.72 10.53 -12.65
N ILE A 16 -22.86 9.71 -12.06
CA ILE A 16 -23.24 8.71 -11.06
C ILE A 16 -22.36 8.88 -9.81
N PRO A 17 -22.94 9.05 -8.61
CA PRO A 17 -22.20 8.96 -7.36
C PRO A 17 -21.95 7.49 -6.97
N ILE A 18 -20.84 7.24 -6.27
CA ILE A 18 -20.45 5.91 -5.81
C ILE A 18 -20.26 5.96 -4.29
N ARG A 19 -20.83 4.96 -3.61
CA ARG A 19 -20.55 4.64 -2.20
C ARG A 19 -20.25 3.15 -2.13
N TYR A 20 -19.05 2.81 -1.72
CA TYR A 20 -18.58 1.41 -1.63
C TYR A 20 -18.03 1.13 -0.24
N GLU A 21 -18.73 0.27 0.51
CA GLU A 21 -18.30 -0.13 1.84
C GLU A 21 -17.30 -1.28 1.76
N VAL A 22 -16.23 -1.19 2.54
CA VAL A 22 -15.19 -2.21 2.62
C VAL A 22 -14.94 -2.59 4.07
N SER A 23 -14.68 -3.88 4.28
CA SER A 23 -14.30 -4.43 5.58
C SER A 23 -12.86 -4.94 5.52
N VAL A 24 -12.06 -4.53 6.49
CA VAL A 24 -10.66 -4.91 6.59
C VAL A 24 -10.59 -6.37 7.00
N SER A 25 -9.85 -7.21 6.27
CA SER A 25 -9.66 -8.61 6.66
C SER A 25 -8.40 -8.75 7.51
N ALA A 26 -8.49 -9.56 8.58
CA ALA A 26 -7.35 -9.84 9.44
C ALA A 26 -6.19 -10.48 8.66
N ARG A 27 -4.96 -10.07 8.98
CA ARG A 27 -3.72 -10.57 8.36
C ARG A 27 -2.53 -10.47 9.30
N SER A 28 -1.56 -11.34 9.07
CA SER A 28 -0.25 -11.29 9.70
C SER A 28 0.83 -10.90 8.69
N SER A 29 1.90 -10.30 9.21
CA SER A 29 3.14 -10.07 8.47
C SER A 29 4.34 -10.37 9.36
N LEU A 30 5.40 -10.94 8.78
CA LEU A 30 6.68 -11.20 9.44
C LEU A 30 7.74 -10.27 8.86
N VAL A 31 8.43 -9.53 9.72
CA VAL A 31 9.55 -8.67 9.34
C VAL A 31 10.82 -9.20 10.00
N ASN A 32 11.82 -9.51 9.18
CA ASN A 32 13.16 -9.87 9.64
C ASN A 32 14.15 -8.79 9.22
N VAL A 33 14.96 -8.34 10.18
CA VAL A 33 16.07 -7.40 9.94
C VAL A 33 17.38 -8.16 10.11
N TYR A 34 18.26 -8.06 9.12
CA TYR A 34 19.57 -8.70 9.13
C TYR A 34 20.65 -7.75 9.65
N ALA A 35 21.79 -8.31 10.09
CA ALA A 35 22.89 -7.53 10.67
C ALA A 35 23.51 -6.54 9.68
N ASP A 36 23.38 -6.77 8.37
CA ASP A 36 23.85 -5.87 7.31
C ASP A 36 22.86 -4.72 7.01
N GLY A 37 21.70 -4.69 7.67
CA GLY A 37 20.63 -3.72 7.46
C GLY A 37 19.64 -4.10 6.36
N SER A 38 19.81 -5.24 5.68
CA SER A 38 18.79 -5.74 4.77
C SER A 38 17.54 -6.21 5.54
N ILE A 39 16.38 -6.16 4.89
CA ILE A 39 15.09 -6.47 5.49
C ILE A 39 14.34 -7.43 4.57
N THR A 40 13.81 -8.52 5.11
CA THR A 40 12.82 -9.37 4.42
C THR A 40 11.47 -9.26 5.09
N VAL A 41 10.42 -9.11 4.29
CA VAL A 41 9.04 -9.03 4.74
C VAL A 41 8.23 -10.15 4.10
N HIS A 42 7.55 -10.95 4.90
CA HIS A 42 6.50 -11.85 4.42
C HIS A 42 5.15 -11.27 4.84
N HIS A 43 4.15 -11.30 3.96
CA HIS A 43 2.80 -10.84 4.29
C HIS A 43 1.74 -11.72 3.62
N GLY A 44 0.56 -11.80 4.22
CA GLY A 44 -0.55 -12.66 3.78
C GLY A 44 -1.33 -12.20 2.54
N THR A 45 -0.72 -11.47 1.61
CA THR A 45 -1.39 -10.95 0.40
C THR A 45 -0.62 -11.37 -0.84
N SER A 46 -1.29 -12.02 -1.78
CA SER A 46 -0.74 -12.30 -3.11
C SER A 46 -0.71 -11.02 -3.93
N ASP A 47 0.43 -10.68 -4.51
CA ASP A 47 0.50 -9.59 -5.48
C ASP A 47 0.06 -10.10 -6.86
N ILE A 48 -1.11 -9.63 -7.31
CA ILE A 48 -1.75 -9.99 -8.58
C ILE A 48 -1.81 -8.79 -9.54
N GLY A 49 -0.95 -7.78 -9.31
CA GLY A 49 -0.87 -6.56 -10.13
C GLY A 49 -1.44 -5.30 -9.45
N GLN A 50 -2.00 -5.44 -8.24
CA GLN A 50 -2.45 -4.30 -7.42
C GLN A 50 -1.31 -3.60 -6.66
N GLY A 51 -0.08 -4.14 -6.73
CA GLY A 51 1.10 -3.52 -6.13
C GLY A 51 1.15 -3.65 -4.60
N ALA A 52 0.69 -4.79 -4.07
CA ALA A 52 0.70 -5.05 -2.63
C ALA A 52 2.13 -5.06 -2.05
N ASN A 53 3.08 -5.69 -2.75
CA ASN A 53 4.47 -5.78 -2.29
C ASN A 53 5.11 -4.39 -2.19
N VAL A 54 4.87 -3.54 -3.19
CA VAL A 54 5.38 -2.16 -3.23
C VAL A 54 4.85 -1.36 -2.05
N LYS A 55 3.55 -1.45 -1.78
CA LYS A 55 2.91 -0.77 -0.64
C LYS A 55 3.48 -1.25 0.69
N VAL A 56 3.65 -2.56 0.87
CA VAL A 56 4.23 -3.12 2.11
C VAL A 56 5.68 -2.66 2.30
N ILE A 57 6.50 -2.66 1.25
CA ILE A 57 7.88 -2.13 1.30
C ILE A 57 7.89 -0.66 1.73
N GLN A 58 7.02 0.17 1.13
CA GLN A 58 6.89 1.58 1.50
C GLN A 58 6.44 1.77 2.96
N ALA A 59 5.49 0.96 3.43
CA ALA A 59 5.00 1.01 4.81
C ALA A 59 6.09 0.64 5.83
N VAL A 60 6.87 -0.41 5.57
CA VAL A 60 8.00 -0.83 6.42
C VAL A 60 9.12 0.20 6.42
N SER A 61 9.51 0.69 5.23
CA SER A 61 10.51 1.74 5.05
C SER A 61 10.18 3.00 5.86
N GLN A 62 8.94 3.48 5.75
CA GLN A 62 8.47 4.64 6.50
C GLN A 62 8.43 4.37 8.01
N ARG A 63 7.94 3.19 8.42
CA ARG A 63 7.77 2.89 9.85
C ARG A 63 9.10 2.76 10.57
N LEU A 64 10.03 1.96 10.05
CA LEU A 64 11.36 1.82 10.65
C LEU A 64 12.18 3.13 10.61
N GLY A 65 11.97 3.96 9.58
CA GLY A 65 12.60 5.28 9.46
C GLY A 65 12.31 6.21 10.65
N THR A 66 11.18 6.03 11.32
CA THR A 66 10.79 6.82 12.51
C THR A 66 11.79 6.71 13.68
N LEU A 67 12.64 5.68 13.71
CA LEU A 67 13.74 5.56 14.68
C LEU A 67 14.73 6.74 14.61
N PHE A 68 14.97 7.28 13.41
CA PHE A 68 15.91 8.39 13.21
C PHE A 68 15.17 9.72 13.09
N ASN A 69 14.19 9.79 12.19
CA ASN A 69 13.34 10.96 11.99
C ASN A 69 12.07 10.53 11.22
N PRO A 70 10.88 11.06 11.54
CA PRO A 70 9.67 10.84 10.74
C PRO A 70 9.81 11.02 9.23
N ASN A 71 10.77 11.85 8.78
CA ASN A 71 11.03 12.16 7.37
C ASN A 71 12.25 11.43 6.77
N CYS A 72 12.87 10.49 7.49
CA CYS A 72 14.04 9.74 7.01
C CYS A 72 13.70 8.24 6.88
N PRO A 73 13.07 7.83 5.75
CA PRO A 73 12.74 6.42 5.53
C PRO A 73 14.01 5.56 5.43
N VAL A 74 13.92 4.29 5.85
CA VAL A 74 14.93 3.30 5.49
C VAL A 74 14.91 3.12 3.97
N ASP A 75 16.07 2.99 3.33
CA ASP A 75 16.14 2.81 1.89
C ASP A 75 15.27 1.62 1.44
N ILE A 76 14.34 1.87 0.53
CA ILE A 76 13.45 0.84 -0.03
C ILE A 76 14.24 -0.26 -0.76
N GLY A 77 15.45 0.04 -1.26
CA GLY A 77 16.33 -0.92 -1.92
C GLY A 77 16.86 -2.01 -0.99
N SER A 78 16.86 -1.79 0.34
CA SER A 78 17.27 -2.80 1.32
C SER A 78 16.14 -3.74 1.74
N ILE A 79 14.90 -3.49 1.30
CA ILE A 79 13.71 -4.23 1.71
C ILE A 79 13.24 -5.13 0.57
N ARG A 80 13.01 -6.41 0.87
CA ARG A 80 12.47 -7.38 -0.09
C ARG A 80 11.24 -8.07 0.49
N CYS A 81 10.21 -8.22 -0.32
CA CYS A 81 9.10 -9.12 -0.01
C CYS A 81 9.49 -10.55 -0.37
N GLY A 82 9.35 -11.46 0.58
CA GLY A 82 9.40 -12.90 0.31
C GLY A 82 8.13 -13.37 -0.40
N GLU A 83 8.19 -14.56 -0.98
CA GLU A 83 7.00 -15.19 -1.55
C GLU A 83 5.96 -15.47 -0.46
N LEU A 84 4.69 -15.54 -0.87
CA LEU A 84 3.61 -15.96 0.01
C LEU A 84 3.77 -17.45 0.30
N ASP A 85 4.18 -17.76 1.53
CA ASP A 85 4.45 -19.12 1.99
C ASP A 85 3.66 -19.41 3.27
N SER A 86 2.77 -20.41 3.21
CA SER A 86 1.93 -20.82 4.33
C SER A 86 2.72 -21.52 5.45
N SER A 87 3.93 -21.99 5.18
CA SER A 87 4.86 -22.48 6.20
C SER A 87 5.50 -21.36 7.02
N VAL A 88 5.58 -20.15 6.44
CA VAL A 88 6.09 -18.94 7.12
C VAL A 88 4.96 -18.18 7.80
N LEU A 89 3.82 -18.00 7.12
CA LEU A 89 2.64 -17.30 7.64
C LEU A 89 1.38 -18.17 7.55
N PRO A 90 0.96 -18.81 8.66
CA PRO A 90 -0.22 -19.65 8.66
C PRO A 90 -1.51 -18.82 8.61
N ASN A 91 -2.61 -19.46 8.22
CA ASN A 91 -3.98 -18.91 8.30
C ASN A 91 -4.18 -17.56 7.57
N CYS A 92 -3.39 -17.30 6.53
CA CYS A 92 -3.63 -16.16 5.65
C CYS A 92 -4.97 -16.34 4.93
N THR A 93 -5.78 -15.28 4.90
CA THR A 93 -7.05 -15.25 4.16
C THR A 93 -6.81 -15.03 2.66
N PHE A 94 -7.87 -15.13 1.85
CA PHE A 94 -7.77 -14.89 0.41
C PHE A 94 -7.41 -13.42 0.12
N THR A 95 -6.77 -13.17 -1.03
CA THR A 95 -6.54 -11.81 -1.52
C THR A 95 -7.80 -11.31 -2.22
N GLY A 96 -8.41 -10.24 -1.71
CA GLY A 96 -9.64 -9.67 -2.23
C GLY A 96 -10.25 -8.61 -1.31
N GLY A 97 -11.49 -8.20 -1.61
CA GLY A 97 -12.27 -7.28 -0.76
C GLY A 97 -11.72 -5.86 -0.64
N SER A 98 -10.82 -5.46 -1.54
CA SER A 98 -10.20 -4.12 -1.62
C SER A 98 -9.38 -3.67 -0.40
N THR A 99 -9.25 -4.49 0.64
CA THR A 99 -8.53 -4.15 1.88
C THR A 99 -7.22 -4.94 2.05
N SER A 100 -6.83 -5.69 1.01
CA SER A 100 -5.76 -6.68 1.19
C SER A 100 -4.38 -6.09 1.41
N SER A 101 -4.02 -5.09 0.60
CA SER A 101 -2.75 -4.37 0.76
C SER A 101 -2.72 -3.57 2.08
N GLU A 102 -3.83 -2.95 2.47
CA GLU A 102 -3.95 -2.17 3.70
C GLU A 102 -3.68 -3.02 4.94
N SER A 103 -4.37 -4.16 5.11
CA SER A 103 -4.17 -4.97 6.30
C SER A 103 -2.80 -5.64 6.37
N SER A 104 -2.20 -5.95 5.21
CA SER A 104 -0.79 -6.37 5.15
C SER A 104 0.19 -5.26 5.54
N CYS A 105 -0.05 -4.01 5.10
CA CYS A 105 0.77 -2.86 5.50
C CYS A 105 0.68 -2.62 7.01
N GLU A 106 -0.52 -2.65 7.58
CA GLU A 106 -0.71 -2.47 9.01
C GLU A 106 -0.06 -3.59 9.82
N ALA A 107 -0.26 -4.85 9.44
CA ALA A 107 0.39 -5.96 10.12
C ALA A 107 1.93 -5.86 10.03
N ALA A 108 2.47 -5.35 8.92
CA ALA A 108 3.91 -5.12 8.79
C ALA A 108 4.38 -3.94 9.65
N GLN A 109 3.58 -2.89 9.81
CA GLN A 109 3.87 -1.76 10.69
C GLN A 109 3.83 -2.17 12.17
N ASP A 110 2.90 -3.03 12.57
CA ASP A 110 2.84 -3.62 13.93
C ASP A 110 4.09 -4.47 14.24
N ALA A 111 4.55 -5.26 13.26
CA ALA A 111 5.83 -5.96 13.37
C ALA A 111 7.01 -4.99 13.52
N CYS A 112 7.00 -3.89 12.75
CA CYS A 112 8.02 -2.84 12.85
C CYS A 112 7.99 -2.16 14.22
N ASP A 113 6.83 -1.93 14.83
CA ASP A 113 6.73 -1.33 16.17
C ASP A 113 7.43 -2.19 17.22
N THR A 114 7.22 -3.50 17.16
CA THR A 114 7.94 -4.43 18.02
C THR A 114 9.46 -4.36 17.81
N LEU A 115 9.93 -4.20 16.57
CA LEU A 115 11.36 -4.05 16.27
C LEU A 115 11.89 -2.69 16.75
N ILE A 116 11.12 -1.62 16.58
CA ILE A 116 11.44 -0.27 17.03
C ILE A 116 11.65 -0.26 18.55
N ASP A 117 10.75 -0.89 19.31
CA ASP A 117 10.87 -1.00 20.76
C ASP A 117 12.16 -1.72 21.21
N ARG A 118 12.60 -2.70 20.43
CA ARG A 118 13.86 -3.44 20.69
C ARG A 118 15.11 -2.66 20.27
N LEU A 119 15.03 -1.91 19.18
CA LEU A 119 16.15 -1.16 18.62
C LEU A 119 16.38 0.20 19.31
N LYS A 120 15.33 0.82 19.83
CA LYS A 120 15.38 2.14 20.44
C LYS A 120 16.37 2.25 21.63
N PRO A 121 16.44 1.28 22.57
CA PRO A 121 17.45 1.30 23.62
C PRO A 121 18.88 1.22 23.07
N ILE A 122 19.08 0.45 21.99
CA ILE A 122 20.40 0.30 21.34
C ILE A 122 20.83 1.61 20.71
N LEU A 123 19.92 2.25 19.96
CA LEU A 123 20.15 3.56 19.35
C LEU A 123 20.50 4.63 20.39
N LEU A 124 19.77 4.67 21.50
CA LEU A 124 20.05 5.61 22.60
C LEU A 124 21.41 5.35 23.26
N GLY A 125 21.79 4.09 23.47
CA GLY A 125 23.11 3.74 24.00
C GLY A 125 24.24 4.16 23.07
N MET A 126 24.11 3.88 21.76
CA MET A 126 25.08 4.33 20.76
C MET A 126 25.20 5.86 20.70
N ALA A 127 24.07 6.56 20.80
CA ALA A 127 24.05 8.03 20.81
C ALA A 127 24.76 8.60 22.04
N GLN A 128 24.54 8.02 23.23
CA GLN A 128 25.22 8.41 24.47
C GLN A 128 26.73 8.19 24.38
N GLU A 129 27.17 7.00 23.93
CA GLU A 129 28.59 6.69 23.76
C GLU A 129 29.30 7.65 22.80
N LYS A 130 28.66 8.03 21.71
CA LYS A 130 29.20 9.03 20.77
C LYS A 130 29.24 10.42 21.35
N GLN A 131 28.19 10.82 22.07
CA GLN A 131 28.14 12.12 22.72
C GLN A 131 29.26 12.27 23.77
N GLU A 132 29.54 11.23 24.54
CA GLU A 132 30.64 11.20 25.52
C GLU A 132 32.03 11.30 24.87
N LYS A 133 32.19 10.72 23.67
CA LYS A 133 33.41 10.79 22.87
C LYS A 133 33.55 12.09 22.06
N GLY A 134 32.53 12.95 22.08
CA GLY A 134 32.49 14.17 21.25
C GLY A 134 32.31 13.90 19.75
N GLU A 135 31.78 12.72 19.39
CA GLU A 135 31.48 12.33 18.01
C GLU A 135 30.07 12.76 17.59
N ASP A 136 29.87 12.88 16.28
CA ASP A 136 28.56 13.24 15.71
C ASP A 136 27.55 12.09 15.84
N VAL A 137 26.50 12.29 16.62
CA VAL A 137 25.41 11.33 16.83
C VAL A 137 24.63 11.06 15.53
N SER A 138 24.57 12.04 14.62
CA SER A 138 23.84 11.89 13.34
C SER A 138 24.50 10.90 12.37
N SER A 139 25.74 10.49 12.66
CA SER A 139 26.46 9.48 11.88
C SER A 139 26.01 8.04 12.14
N ILE A 140 25.11 7.80 13.10
CA ILE A 140 24.52 6.47 13.31
C ILE A 140 23.59 6.16 12.13
N THR A 141 23.94 5.13 11.37
CA THR A 141 23.15 4.65 10.23
C THR A 141 22.30 3.46 10.62
N TRP A 142 21.26 3.18 9.83
CA TRP A 142 20.46 1.95 9.94
C TRP A 142 21.34 0.69 10.01
N ASN A 143 22.29 0.54 9.08
CA ASN A 143 23.16 -0.63 9.04
C ASN A 143 24.02 -0.77 10.31
N SER A 144 24.56 0.34 10.82
CA SER A 144 25.33 0.30 12.08
C SER A 144 24.47 -0.07 13.30
N LEU A 145 23.22 0.38 13.33
CA LEU A 145 22.27 0.02 14.38
C LEU A 145 21.90 -1.47 14.32
N CYS A 146 21.66 -2.01 13.13
CA CYS A 146 21.38 -3.44 12.94
C CYS A 146 22.56 -4.31 13.35
N ALA A 147 23.79 -3.93 12.97
CA ALA A 147 25.00 -4.66 13.33
C ALA A 147 25.22 -4.67 14.85
N GLU A 148 25.00 -3.53 15.52
CA GLU A 148 25.11 -3.42 16.97
C GLU A 148 24.00 -4.18 17.72
N ALA A 149 22.77 -4.17 17.20
CA ALA A 149 21.68 -4.96 17.79
C ALA A 149 21.97 -6.47 17.68
N ALA A 150 22.53 -6.91 16.55
CA ALA A 150 22.93 -8.30 16.36
C ALA A 150 24.07 -8.71 17.30
N SER A 151 25.08 -7.84 17.51
CA SER A 151 26.18 -8.10 18.45
C SER A 151 25.68 -8.25 19.89
N LYS A 152 24.65 -7.48 20.26
CA LYS A 152 23.95 -7.54 21.55
C LYS A 152 22.90 -8.65 21.65
N SER A 153 22.83 -9.56 20.67
CA SER A 153 21.91 -10.70 20.65
C SER A 153 20.43 -10.31 20.77
N VAL A 154 20.06 -9.14 20.23
CA VAL A 154 18.66 -8.69 20.16
C VAL A 154 17.93 -9.51 19.10
N ASN A 155 16.71 -9.96 19.41
CA ASN A 155 15.87 -10.62 18.42
C ASN A 155 15.37 -9.62 17.37
N LEU A 156 15.88 -9.73 16.15
CA LEU A 156 15.56 -8.88 15.00
C LEU A 156 14.48 -9.46 14.07
N ALA A 157 13.68 -10.42 14.55
CA ALA A 157 12.49 -10.92 13.87
C ALA A 157 11.22 -10.60 14.68
N ALA A 158 10.19 -10.09 14.01
CA ALA A 158 8.90 -9.79 14.62
C ALA A 158 7.73 -10.15 13.70
N VAL A 159 6.69 -10.73 14.30
CA VAL A 159 5.39 -10.96 13.65
C VAL A 159 4.45 -9.87 14.14
N GLY A 160 3.75 -9.23 13.22
CA GLY A 160 2.69 -8.29 13.50
C GLY A 160 1.35 -8.74 12.94
N TYR A 161 0.28 -8.16 13.44
CA TYR A 161 -1.08 -8.60 13.19
C TYR A 161 -2.06 -7.43 13.03
N CYS A 162 -2.84 -7.46 11.96
CA CYS A 162 -4.00 -6.60 11.76
C CYS A 162 -5.27 -7.38 12.16
N ASP A 163 -6.09 -6.79 13.03
CA ASP A 163 -7.26 -7.47 13.61
C ASP A 163 -8.48 -7.58 12.68
N GLY A 164 -8.50 -6.81 11.57
CA GLY A 164 -9.58 -6.82 10.60
C GLY A 164 -10.95 -6.37 11.14
N LYS A 165 -11.00 -5.56 12.20
CA LYS A 165 -12.30 -5.18 12.81
C LYS A 165 -12.87 -3.86 12.29
N ARG A 166 -12.21 -3.23 11.32
CA ARG A 166 -12.59 -1.93 10.79
C ARG A 166 -13.39 -2.08 9.50
N THR A 167 -14.39 -1.22 9.36
CA THR A 167 -15.18 -1.04 8.14
C THR A 167 -15.21 0.45 7.84
N TYR A 168 -15.07 0.81 6.57
CA TYR A 168 -15.15 2.19 6.14
C TYR A 168 -15.79 2.28 4.76
N GLN A 169 -16.18 3.49 4.38
CA GLN A 169 -16.83 3.77 3.11
C GLN A 169 -15.90 4.57 2.22
N ASN A 170 -15.70 4.07 1.01
CA ASN A 170 -15.08 4.81 -0.07
C ASN A 170 -16.16 5.55 -0.86
N PHE A 171 -15.86 6.80 -1.20
CA PHE A 171 -16.75 7.63 -1.98
C PHE A 171 -16.12 7.95 -3.34
N GLY A 172 -16.97 8.12 -4.34
CA GLY A 172 -16.52 8.55 -5.63
C GLY A 172 -17.64 9.11 -6.47
N GLY A 173 -17.28 9.52 -7.68
CA GLY A 173 -18.23 9.93 -8.69
C GLY A 173 -17.61 9.81 -10.06
N CYS A 174 -18.42 9.47 -11.04
CA CYS A 174 -18.00 9.42 -12.42
C CYS A 174 -18.97 10.25 -13.27
N LEU A 175 -18.42 11.01 -14.21
CA LEU A 175 -19.15 11.62 -15.31
C LEU A 175 -18.59 11.07 -16.61
N SER A 176 -19.46 10.56 -17.48
CA SER A 176 -19.05 10.09 -18.81
C SER A 176 -19.93 10.71 -19.89
N VAL A 177 -19.28 11.07 -20.99
CA VAL A 177 -19.91 11.57 -22.21
C VAL A 177 -19.68 10.55 -23.31
N VAL A 178 -20.76 10.12 -23.95
CA VAL A 178 -20.72 9.12 -25.02
C VAL A 178 -21.43 9.63 -26.27
N GLU A 179 -21.03 9.13 -27.43
CA GLU A 179 -21.71 9.31 -28.71
C GLU A 179 -22.19 7.94 -29.20
N LEU A 180 -23.46 7.86 -29.60
CA LEU A 180 -24.09 6.69 -30.17
C LEU A 180 -24.37 6.95 -31.66
N ASP A 181 -23.89 6.06 -32.51
CA ASP A 181 -24.37 5.95 -33.89
C ASP A 181 -25.66 5.10 -33.90
N ILE A 182 -26.77 5.73 -34.26
CA ILE A 182 -28.09 5.08 -34.26
C ILE A 182 -28.19 4.02 -35.36
N LEU A 183 -27.44 4.16 -36.46
CA LEU A 183 -27.53 3.26 -37.60
C LEU A 183 -26.73 1.97 -37.35
N THR A 184 -25.56 2.07 -36.72
CA THR A 184 -24.69 0.92 -36.47
C THR A 184 -24.81 0.35 -35.05
N GLY A 185 -25.31 1.13 -34.09
CA GLY A 185 -25.30 0.80 -32.67
C GLY A 185 -23.94 1.00 -32.00
N GLU A 186 -22.95 1.55 -32.71
CA GLU A 186 -21.62 1.80 -32.18
C GLU A 186 -21.66 2.91 -31.12
N ILE A 187 -20.96 2.68 -30.00
CA ILE A 187 -20.84 3.63 -28.91
C ILE A 187 -19.37 4.04 -28.79
N GLU A 188 -19.12 5.34 -28.89
CA GLU A 188 -17.82 5.96 -28.65
C GLU A 188 -17.84 6.69 -27.31
N MET A 189 -16.89 6.40 -26.44
CA MET A 189 -16.68 7.18 -25.22
C MET A 189 -15.81 8.40 -25.54
N LEU A 190 -16.38 9.59 -25.40
CA LEU A 190 -15.69 10.83 -25.73
C LEU A 190 -14.83 11.33 -24.57
N GLU A 191 -15.37 11.28 -23.35
CA GLU A 191 -14.71 11.81 -22.16
C GLU A 191 -15.26 11.15 -20.89
N SER A 192 -14.37 10.94 -19.91
CA SER A 192 -14.74 10.46 -18.59
C SER A 192 -13.95 11.19 -17.52
N HIS A 193 -14.64 11.73 -16.52
CA HIS A 193 -14.03 12.32 -15.33
C HIS A 193 -14.37 11.48 -14.12
N LEU A 194 -13.33 11.06 -13.41
CA LEU A 194 -13.44 10.27 -12.19
C LEU A 194 -13.00 11.11 -11.00
N LEU A 195 -13.78 11.05 -9.94
CA LEU A 195 -13.42 11.53 -8.62
C LEU A 195 -13.46 10.34 -7.67
N TYR A 196 -12.40 10.12 -6.92
CA TYR A 196 -12.30 9.03 -5.96
C TYR A 196 -11.69 9.54 -4.66
N ASP A 197 -12.42 9.37 -3.56
CA ASP A 197 -11.91 9.60 -2.22
C ASP A 197 -11.22 8.34 -1.72
N CYS A 198 -9.88 8.40 -1.69
CA CYS A 198 -9.01 7.33 -1.20
C CYS A 198 -8.35 7.70 0.14
N GLY A 199 -8.82 8.75 0.81
CA GLY A 199 -8.17 9.30 2.00
C GLY A 199 -6.71 9.71 1.71
N LYS A 200 -5.79 9.30 2.58
CA LYS A 200 -4.35 9.52 2.39
C LYS A 200 -3.73 8.33 1.67
N SER A 201 -3.66 8.42 0.35
CA SER A 201 -3.00 7.41 -0.48
C SER A 201 -1.53 7.18 -0.06
N LEU A 202 -1.16 5.90 0.09
CA LEU A 202 0.23 5.50 0.31
C LEU A 202 1.04 5.61 -0.98
N ASN A 203 0.42 5.30 -2.12
CA ASN A 203 1.04 5.36 -3.44
C ASN A 203 0.01 5.82 -4.49
N PRO A 204 -0.01 7.13 -4.80
CA PRO A 204 -1.00 7.69 -5.72
C PRO A 204 -0.96 7.08 -7.11
N ALA A 205 0.22 6.68 -7.61
CA ALA A 205 0.34 6.08 -8.93
C ALA A 205 -0.37 4.71 -9.01
N ILE A 206 -0.23 3.89 -7.97
CA ILE A 206 -0.93 2.60 -7.88
C ILE A 206 -2.44 2.82 -7.74
N ASP A 207 -2.85 3.74 -6.87
CA ASP A 207 -4.27 3.96 -6.59
C ASP A 207 -5.03 4.55 -7.80
N ILE A 208 -4.38 5.46 -8.56
CA ILE A 208 -4.91 5.97 -9.83
C ILE A 208 -5.02 4.83 -10.84
N GLY A 209 -3.97 4.00 -11.00
CA GLY A 209 -4.00 2.87 -11.93
C GLY A 209 -5.09 1.84 -11.59
N GLN A 210 -5.38 1.61 -10.31
CA GLN A 210 -6.50 0.77 -9.88
C GLN A 210 -7.86 1.41 -10.23
N ALA A 211 -8.03 2.71 -10.03
CA ALA A 211 -9.27 3.41 -10.38
C ALA A 211 -9.54 3.38 -11.88
N GLU A 212 -8.52 3.63 -12.71
CA GLU A 212 -8.61 3.58 -14.17
C GLU A 212 -8.89 2.16 -14.66
N GLY A 213 -8.16 1.16 -14.15
CA GLY A 213 -8.37 -0.24 -14.52
C GLY A 213 -9.76 -0.73 -14.15
N ALA A 214 -10.23 -0.42 -12.94
CA ALA A 214 -11.59 -0.78 -12.49
C ALA A 214 -12.67 -0.09 -13.35
N PHE A 215 -12.46 1.16 -13.73
CA PHE A 215 -13.38 1.87 -14.60
C PHE A 215 -13.49 1.22 -15.98
N VAL A 216 -12.36 0.92 -16.62
CA VAL A 216 -12.34 0.27 -17.94
C VAL A 216 -12.96 -1.13 -17.87
N MET A 217 -12.68 -1.91 -16.82
CA MET A 217 -13.36 -3.20 -16.58
C MET A 217 -14.87 -3.03 -16.48
N GLY A 218 -15.36 -2.03 -15.76
CA GLY A 218 -16.79 -1.74 -15.65
C GLY A 218 -17.43 -1.32 -16.98
N VAL A 219 -16.71 -0.57 -17.82
CA VAL A 219 -17.15 -0.22 -19.18
C VAL A 219 -17.25 -1.47 -20.05
N GLY A 220 -16.26 -2.36 -19.99
CA GLY A 220 -16.28 -3.66 -20.68
C GLY A 220 -17.51 -4.49 -20.32
N PHE A 221 -17.75 -4.64 -19.01
CA PHE A 221 -18.92 -5.35 -18.47
C PHE A 221 -20.26 -4.79 -18.93
N LEU A 222 -20.38 -3.47 -19.10
CA LEU A 222 -21.66 -2.86 -19.48
C LEU A 222 -21.91 -2.82 -20.99
N LEU A 223 -20.85 -2.72 -21.79
CA LEU A 223 -20.97 -2.42 -23.22
C LEU A 223 -20.57 -3.58 -24.14
N ARG A 224 -19.76 -4.53 -23.68
CA ARG A 224 -19.16 -5.55 -24.57
C ARG A 224 -19.20 -6.98 -24.06
N GLU A 225 -19.13 -7.21 -22.76
CA GLU A 225 -19.16 -8.54 -22.13
C GLU A 225 -20.57 -8.97 -21.73
#